data_AF-A0A4Y6GSY6-F1
#
_entry.id   AF-A0A4Y6GSY6-F1
#
_cell.length_a   1.000
_cell.length_b   1.000
_cell.length_c   1.000
_cell.angle_alpha   90.00
_cell.angle_beta   90.00
_cell.angle_gamma   90.00
#
_symmetry.space_group_name_H-M   'P 1'
#
loop_
_entity.id
_entity.type
_entity.pdbx_description
1 polymer ?
#
loop_
_entity_poly.entity_id
_entity_poly.type
_entity_poly.pdbx_seq_one_letter_code
_entity_poly.pdbx_strand_id
1 'polypeptide(L)' 'LPSMFPNLLVNGSRGIAIGMATEMPPHNLGEIIDACVYKIKHPKASYSEL' A
#
# COMPACT_ATOMS: atom_id res chain seq x y z
N LEU A 1 -8.80 13.78 -3.92
CA LEU A 1 -7.50 14.16 -4.51
C LEU A 1 -7.06 13.04 -5.43
N PRO A 2 -6.71 13.31 -6.69
CA PRO A 2 -6.05 12.31 -7.53
C PRO A 2 -4.66 12.02 -6.96
N SER A 3 -4.41 10.78 -6.56
CA SER A 3 -3.13 10.37 -5.98
C SER A 3 -2.23 9.82 -7.09
N MET A 4 -1.06 10.42 -7.28
CA MET A 4 -0.08 9.99 -8.30
C MET A 4 0.70 8.73 -7.89
N PHE A 5 0.72 8.42 -6.59
CA PHE A 5 1.36 7.24 -6.03
C PHE A 5 0.53 6.67 -4.87
N PRO A 6 0.77 5.44 -4.38
CA PRO A 6 0.00 4.81 -3.32
C PRO A 6 0.27 5.43 -1.94
N ASN A 7 -0.25 6.64 -1.69
CA ASN A 7 0.02 7.42 -0.48
C ASN A 7 -0.33 6.69 0.83
N LEU A 8 -1.39 5.87 0.81
CA LEU A 8 -1.81 5.10 1.97
C LEU A 8 -0.73 4.10 2.41
N LEU A 9 -0.09 3.40 1.47
CA LEU A 9 0.96 2.42 1.77
C LEU A 9 2.25 3.12 2.20
N VAL A 10 2.60 4.22 1.52
CA VAL A 10 3.84 4.96 1.78
C VAL A 10 3.82 5.64 3.15
N ASN A 11 2.75 6.36 3.47
CA ASN A 11 2.68 7.13 4.71
C ASN A 11 1.98 6.39 5.85
N GLY A 12 1.29 5.28 5.56
CA GLY A 12 0.46 4.60 6.54
C GLY A 12 -0.82 5.36 6.87
N SER A 13 -1.52 4.88 7.89
CA SER A 13 -2.70 5.54 8.44
C SER A 13 -2.91 5.09 9.88
N ARG A 14 -3.37 6.02 10.74
CA ARG A 14 -3.81 5.70 12.10
C ARG A 14 -5.15 6.36 12.34
N GLY A 15 -6.13 5.57 12.78
CA GLY A 15 -7.48 6.05 13.02
C GLY A 15 -8.21 5.21 14.06
N ILE A 16 -9.09 5.86 14.81
CA ILE A 16 -9.98 5.22 15.79
C ILE A 16 -11.40 5.69 15.49
N ALA A 17 -12.30 4.75 15.29
CA ALA A 17 -13.74 4.93 15.14
C ALA A 17 -14.48 4.09 16.19
N ILE A 18 -15.81 4.22 16.29
CA ILE A 18 -16.61 3.47 17.27
C ILE A 18 -16.51 1.97 16.97
N GLY A 19 -15.79 1.24 17.84
CA GLY A 19 -15.59 -0.20 17.73
C GLY A 19 -14.49 -0.64 16.75
N MET A 20 -13.73 0.28 16.14
CA MET A 20 -12.66 -0.06 15.20
C MET A 20 -11.43 0.82 15.40
N ALA A 21 -10.26 0.20 15.40
CA ALA A 21 -8.98 0.88 15.33
C ALA A 21 -8.24 0.39 14.07
N THR A 22 -7.55 1.31 13.39
CA THR A 22 -6.68 1.00 12.26
C THR A 22 -5.33 1.60 12.52
N GLU A 23 -4.29 0.78 12.35
CA GLU A 23 -2.91 1.21 12.38
C GLU A 23 -2.19 0.52 11.22
N MET A 24 -1.63 1.33 10.32
CA MET A 24 -0.87 0.87 9.20
C MET A 24 0.48 1.61 9.17
N PRO A 25 1.61 0.87 9.22
CA PRO A 25 2.93 1.48 9.22
C PRO A 25 3.27 2.09 7.85
N PRO A 26 4.22 3.05 7.81
CA PRO A 26 4.76 3.55 6.56
C PRO A 26 5.63 2.50 5.87
N HIS A 27 5.67 2.53 4.53
CA HIS A 27 6.48 1.65 3.69
C HIS A 27 7.38 2.46 2.76
N ASN A 28 8.44 1.84 2.25
CA ASN A 28 9.36 2.50 1.34
C ASN A 28 8.69 2.80 -0.02
N LEU A 29 8.84 4.02 -0.54
CA LEU A 29 8.24 4.43 -1.80
C LEU A 29 8.72 3.60 -2.99
N GLY A 30 10.02 3.26 -3.05
CA GLY A 30 10.60 2.49 -4.15
C GLY A 30 10.01 1.08 -4.23
N GLU A 31 10.01 0.39 -3.09
CA GLU A 31 9.43 -0.97 -2.97
C GLU A 31 7.96 -0.99 -3.36
N ILE A 32 7.17 -0.01 -2.92
CA ILE A 32 5.76 0.10 -3.25
C ILE A 32 5.54 0.34 -4.76
N ILE A 33 6.36 1.18 -5.39
CA ILE A 33 6.27 1.42 -6.84
C ILE A 33 6.64 0.15 -7.61
N ASP A 34 7.72 -0.53 -7.23
CA ASP A 34 8.16 -1.77 -7.88
C ASP A 34 7.10 -2.86 -7.77
N ALA A 35 6.53 -3.06 -6.57
CA ALA A 35 5.43 -3.98 -6.33
C ALA A 35 4.18 -3.60 -7.15
N CYS A 36 3.85 -2.30 -7.25
CA CYS A 36 2.73 -1.84 -8.07
C CYS A 36 2.94 -2.15 -9.56
N VAL A 37 4.12 -1.86 -10.10
CA VAL A 37 4.48 -2.15 -11.49
C VAL A 37 4.47 -3.65 -11.74
N TYR A 38 4.98 -4.45 -10.80
CA TYR A 38 4.95 -5.91 -10.88
C TYR A 38 3.52 -6.45 -10.92
N LYS A 39 2.63 -5.97 -10.03
CA LYS A 39 1.22 -6.39 -9.98
C LYS A 39 0.44 -5.98 -11.23
N ILE A 40 0.75 -4.84 -11.84
CA ILE A 40 0.15 -4.43 -13.11
C ILE A 40 0.51 -5.42 -14.23
N LYS A 41 1.77 -5.86 -14.29
CA LYS A 41 2.25 -6.83 -15.29
C LYS A 41 1.80 -8.26 -15.00
N HIS A 42 1.67 -8.61 -13.71
CA HIS A 42 1.26 -9.93 -13.23
C HIS A 42 0.06 -9.79 -12.29
N PRO A 43 -1.17 -9.61 -12.82
CA PRO A 43 -2.36 -9.40 -12.00
C PRO A 43 -2.64 -10.54 -11.00
N LYS A 44 -2.18 -11.76 -11.32
CA LYS A 44 -2.34 -12.97 -10.51
C LYS A 44 -1.13 -13.29 -9.62
N ALA A 45 -0.13 -12.40 -9.54
CA ALA A 45 1.02 -12.58 -8.66
C ALA A 45 0.56 -12.86 -7.23
N SER A 46 1.14 -13.89 -6.63
CA SER A 46 0.91 -14.28 -5.25
C SER A 46 1.69 -13.37 -4.29
N TYR A 47 1.38 -13.49 -2.99
CA TYR A 47 2.08 -12.71 -1.95
C TYR A 47 3.58 -13.00 -1.93
N SER A 48 4.00 -14.23 -2.21
CA SER A 48 5.40 -14.64 -2.19
C SER A 48 6.25 -14.02 -3.31
N GLU A 49 5.61 -13.36 -4.28
CA GLU A 49 6.25 -12.76 -5.46
C GLU A 49 6.31 -11.23 -5.39
N LEU A 50 5.84 -10.64 -4.27
CA LEU A 50 5.81 -9.20 -3.99
C LEU A 50 6.70 -8.90 -2.79
#